data_AF-D6TC91-F1
#
_entry.id   AF-D6TC91-F1
#
_cell.length_a   1.000
_cell.length_b   1.000
_cell.length_c   1.000
_cell.angle_alpha   90.00
_cell.angle_beta   90.00
_cell.angle_gamma   90.00
#
_symmetry.space_group_name_H-M   'P 1'
#
loop_
_entity.id
_entity.type
_entity.pdbx_description
1 polymer ?
#
loop_
_entity_poly.entity_id
_entity_poly.type
_entity_poly.pdbx_seq_one_letter_code
_entity_poly.pdbx_strand_id
1 'polypeptide(L)'
;MKVSCPESSCQAENDARAQECRRCGTPLQSYVRLLQYPAQLFNAGLLKARNGSFEQARDLFAAVVYWCPKDIEARNALALACFELHDLMEAQHQWKQVLAQSPTNVLALQGIKYIEAEHPWDDVLPGSTSSPPPSVATQMPVPRSGKKGLFHKRKSPQRRDRRG
;
A
#
# COMPACT_ATOMS: atom_id res chain seq x y z
N MET A 1 -0.18 1.69 -19.83
CA MET A 1 -0.19 2.78 -18.83
C MET A 1 0.48 4.00 -19.44
N LYS A 2 0.07 5.20 -19.05
CA LYS A 2 0.60 6.45 -19.56
C LYS A 2 1.35 7.18 -18.46
N VAL A 3 2.35 7.98 -18.83
CA VAL A 3 3.09 8.84 -17.91
C VAL A 3 3.22 10.24 -18.51
N SER A 4 2.93 11.26 -17.71
CA SER A 4 3.16 12.65 -18.08
C SER A 4 4.64 13.00 -17.86
N CYS A 5 5.22 13.73 -18.80
CA CYS A 5 6.57 14.27 -18.67
C CYS A 5 6.68 15.13 -17.40
N PRO A 6 7.69 14.92 -16.53
CA PRO A 6 7.81 15.67 -15.28
C PRO A 6 8.18 17.14 -15.49
N GLU A 7 8.78 17.48 -16.64
CA GLU A 7 9.06 18.87 -16.99
C GLU A 7 7.79 19.70 -17.07
N SER A 8 7.71 20.73 -16.22
CA SER A 8 6.52 21.57 -16.03
C SER A 8 6.12 22.31 -17.30
N SER A 9 7.08 22.70 -18.13
CA SER A 9 6.88 23.34 -19.45
C SER A 9 6.44 22.37 -20.53
N CYS A 10 6.65 21.06 -20.34
CA CYS A 10 6.26 20.02 -21.27
C CYS A 10 4.95 19.37 -20.79
N GLN A 11 4.99 18.44 -19.84
CA GLN A 11 3.85 17.62 -19.43
C GLN A 11 3.23 16.75 -20.55
N ALA A 12 4.02 16.37 -21.57
CA ALA A 12 3.49 15.51 -22.65
C ALA A 12 3.11 14.15 -22.09
N GLU A 13 2.03 13.56 -22.59
CA GLU A 13 1.71 12.17 -22.31
C GLU A 13 2.62 11.23 -23.14
N ASN A 14 3.20 10.23 -22.48
CA ASN A 14 4.08 9.22 -23.06
C ASN A 14 3.62 7.81 -22.68
N ASP A 15 4.07 6.81 -23.43
CA ASP A 15 3.97 5.41 -22.97
C ASP A 15 4.84 5.23 -21.71
N ALA A 16 4.35 4.49 -20.72
CA ALA A 16 5.09 4.26 -19.47
C ALA A 16 6.43 3.51 -19.66
N ARG A 17 6.67 2.88 -20.82
CA ARG A 17 7.92 2.19 -21.16
C ARG A 17 8.88 3.06 -21.97
N ALA A 18 8.49 4.28 -22.34
CA ALA A 18 9.34 5.19 -23.09
C ALA A 18 10.60 5.52 -22.29
N GLN A 19 11.77 5.45 -22.94
CA GLN A 19 13.03 5.85 -22.31
C GLN A 19 13.10 7.36 -22.13
N GLU A 20 12.53 8.11 -23.08
CA GLU A 20 12.56 9.57 -23.15
C GLU A 20 11.20 10.15 -23.54
N CYS A 21 10.98 11.41 -23.22
CA CYS A 21 9.77 12.12 -23.60
C CYS A 21 9.73 12.39 -25.11
N ARG A 22 8.64 11.99 -25.77
CA ARG A 22 8.43 12.16 -27.22
C ARG A 22 8.47 13.60 -27.73
N ARG A 23 8.40 14.59 -26.84
CA ARG A 23 8.40 16.02 -27.20
C ARG A 23 9.70 16.74 -26.88
N CYS A 24 10.31 16.47 -25.73
CA CYS A 24 11.42 17.27 -25.22
C CYS A 24 12.69 16.46 -24.89
N GLY A 25 12.67 15.14 -25.07
CA GLY A 25 13.83 14.28 -24.82
C GLY A 25 14.13 14.00 -23.35
N THR A 26 13.37 14.55 -22.39
CA THR A 26 13.56 14.27 -20.96
C THR A 26 13.56 12.77 -20.69
N PRO A 27 14.59 12.20 -20.03
CA PRO A 27 14.61 10.80 -19.66
C PRO A 27 13.46 10.45 -18.71
N LEU A 28 12.58 9.54 -19.14
CA LEU A 28 11.40 9.13 -18.39
C LEU A 28 11.61 7.84 -17.61
N GLN A 29 12.56 7.00 -18.00
CA GLN A 29 12.74 5.69 -17.37
C GLN A 29 12.97 5.79 -15.86
N SER A 30 13.90 6.66 -15.43
CA SER A 30 14.20 6.88 -14.00
C SER A 30 13.00 7.46 -13.25
N TYR A 31 12.29 8.40 -13.86
CA TYR A 31 11.08 9.00 -13.27
C TYR A 31 9.98 7.96 -13.06
N VAL A 32 9.70 7.12 -14.07
CA VAL A 32 8.71 6.04 -13.97
C VAL A 32 9.09 5.03 -12.89
N ARG A 33 10.37 4.66 -12.78
CA ARG A 33 10.84 3.76 -11.71
C ARG A 33 10.59 4.36 -10.34
N LEU A 34 10.91 5.64 -10.13
CA LEU A 34 10.67 6.33 -8.87
C LEU A 34 9.18 6.36 -8.50
N LEU A 35 8.30 6.66 -9.47
CA LEU A 35 6.85 6.64 -9.23
C LEU A 35 6.31 5.26 -8.85
N GLN A 36 6.94 4.19 -9.31
CA GLN A 36 6.53 2.81 -9.01
C GLN A 36 7.14 2.26 -7.72
N TYR A 37 8.15 2.93 -7.18
CA TYR A 37 8.95 2.42 -6.06
C TYR A 37 8.12 2.17 -4.78
N PRO A 38 7.20 3.04 -4.34
CA PRO A 38 6.35 2.76 -3.18
C PRO A 38 5.51 1.49 -3.34
N ALA A 39 4.94 1.26 -4.54
CA ALA A 39 4.17 0.04 -4.81
C ALA A 39 5.05 -1.23 -4.80
N GLN A 40 6.31 -1.12 -5.23
CA GLN A 40 7.27 -2.23 -5.16
C GLN A 40 7.61 -2.56 -3.70
N LEU A 41 7.89 -1.54 -2.88
CA LEU A 41 8.14 -1.70 -1.44
C LEU A 41 6.93 -2.31 -0.73
N PHE A 42 5.72 -1.83 -1.01
CA PHE A 42 4.48 -2.37 -0.43
C PHE A 42 4.29 -3.85 -0.76
N ASN A 43 4.44 -4.23 -2.03
CA ASN A 43 4.32 -5.62 -2.45
C ASN A 43 5.40 -6.52 -1.83
N ALA A 44 6.64 -6.02 -1.68
CA ALA A 44 7.70 -6.73 -0.96
C ALA A 44 7.34 -6.90 0.52
N GLY A 45 6.78 -5.87 1.17
CA GLY A 45 6.30 -5.92 2.55
C GLY A 45 5.22 -6.98 2.74
N LEU A 46 4.24 -7.06 1.82
CA LEU A 46 3.22 -8.11 1.84
C LEU A 46 3.81 -9.51 1.74
N LEU A 47 4.84 -9.71 0.90
CA LEU A 47 5.53 -11.00 0.80
C LEU A 47 6.25 -11.35 2.10
N LYS A 48 6.91 -10.38 2.74
CA LYS A 48 7.58 -10.59 4.04
C LYS A 48 6.59 -10.92 5.15
N ALA A 49 5.47 -10.20 5.23
CA ALA A 49 4.41 -10.47 6.21
C ALA A 49 3.80 -11.86 6.03
N ARG A 50 3.54 -12.29 4.78
CA ARG A 50 3.04 -13.64 4.48
C ARG A 50 3.99 -14.76 4.92
N ASN A 51 5.29 -14.46 4.95
CA ASN A 51 6.32 -15.38 5.40
C ASN A 51 6.60 -15.27 6.90
N GLY A 52 5.79 -14.51 7.67
CA GLY A 52 5.99 -14.27 9.10
C GLY A 52 7.17 -13.36 9.45
N SER A 53 7.84 -12.78 8.45
CA SER A 53 8.97 -11.87 8.64
C SER A 53 8.49 -10.45 8.94
N PHE A 54 7.83 -10.25 10.09
CA PHE A 54 7.12 -9.01 10.40
C PHE A 54 8.03 -7.80 10.61
N GLU A 55 9.27 -7.97 11.10
CA GLU A 55 10.24 -6.86 11.21
C GLU A 55 10.56 -6.26 9.84
N GLN A 56 10.88 -7.12 8.87
CA GLN A 56 11.16 -6.70 7.49
C GLN A 56 9.92 -6.11 6.82
N ALA A 57 8.73 -6.65 7.12
CA ALA A 57 7.48 -6.11 6.62
C ALA A 57 7.22 -4.70 7.17
N ARG A 58 7.39 -4.49 8.48
CA ARG A 58 7.28 -3.21 9.16
C ARG A 58 8.18 -2.17 8.50
N ASP A 59 9.46 -2.49 8.31
CA ASP A 59 10.43 -1.55 7.74
C ASP A 59 10.07 -1.16 6.30
N LEU A 60 9.59 -2.12 5.49
CA LEU A 60 9.12 -1.87 4.13
C LEU A 60 7.85 -1.01 4.10
N PHE A 61 6.86 -1.27 4.96
CA PHE A 61 5.65 -0.46 5.04
C PHE A 61 5.93 0.94 5.60
N ALA A 62 6.83 1.06 6.58
CA ALA A 62 7.27 2.34 7.11
C ALA A 62 7.91 3.20 6.02
N ALA A 63 8.73 2.60 5.15
CA ALA A 63 9.26 3.29 3.98
C ALA A 63 8.14 3.78 3.04
N VAL A 64 7.12 2.97 2.76
CA VAL A 64 5.98 3.42 1.95
C VAL A 64 5.25 4.59 2.59
N VAL A 65 4.98 4.52 3.90
CA VAL A 65 4.32 5.61 4.65
C VAL A 65 5.16 6.89 4.64
N TYR A 66 6.48 6.78 4.68
CA TYR A 66 7.38 7.92 4.59
C TYR A 66 7.25 8.66 3.24
N TRP A 67 7.22 7.93 2.13
CA TRP A 67 7.07 8.52 0.78
C TRP A 67 5.62 8.91 0.46
N CYS A 68 4.65 8.21 1.04
CA CYS A 68 3.22 8.36 0.77
C CYS A 68 2.45 8.47 2.10
N PRO A 69 2.56 9.59 2.83
CA PRO A 69 2.00 9.73 4.18
C PRO A 69 0.47 9.72 4.24
N LYS A 70 -0.22 9.82 3.11
CA LYS A 70 -1.69 9.72 3.00
C LYS A 70 -2.17 8.35 2.54
N ASP A 71 -1.26 7.39 2.35
CA ASP A 71 -1.62 6.04 1.96
C ASP A 71 -2.20 5.27 3.17
N ILE A 72 -3.53 5.17 3.20
CA ILE A 72 -4.27 4.47 4.26
C ILE A 72 -3.94 2.97 4.27
N GLU A 73 -3.71 2.36 3.12
CA GLU A 73 -3.43 0.93 3.02
C GLU A 73 -2.04 0.62 3.59
N ALA A 74 -1.03 1.43 3.22
CA ALA A 74 0.32 1.33 3.77
C ALA A 74 0.34 1.53 5.30
N ARG A 75 -0.42 2.50 5.83
CA ARG A 75 -0.51 2.72 7.27
C ARG A 75 -1.19 1.57 8.01
N ASN A 76 -2.26 1.00 7.46
CA ASN A 76 -2.91 -0.18 8.03
C ASN A 76 -1.97 -1.39 8.02
N ALA A 77 -1.21 -1.60 6.93
CA ALA A 77 -0.25 -2.68 6.83
C ALA A 77 0.91 -2.51 7.82
N LEU A 78 1.40 -1.28 8.01
CA LEU A 78 2.39 -0.94 9.04
C LEU A 78 1.86 -1.23 10.44
N ALA A 79 0.64 -0.77 10.75
CA ALA A 79 0.01 -1.00 12.04
C ALA A 79 -0.13 -2.50 12.36
N LEU A 80 -0.57 -3.31 11.39
CA LEU A 80 -0.67 -4.75 11.53
C LEU A 80 0.70 -5.41 11.74
N ALA A 81 1.73 -4.97 11.01
CA ALA A 81 3.08 -5.50 11.20
C ALA A 81 3.62 -5.16 12.61
N CYS A 82 3.39 -3.95 13.12
CA CYS A 82 3.74 -3.57 14.49
C CYS A 82 2.96 -4.38 15.53
N PHE A 83 1.67 -4.61 15.28
CA PHE A 83 0.80 -5.40 16.15
C PHE A 83 1.29 -6.86 16.27
N GLU A 84 1.64 -7.52 15.16
CA GLU A 84 2.22 -8.88 15.19
C GLU A 84 3.58 -8.92 15.90
N LEU A 85 4.34 -7.82 15.86
CA LEU A 85 5.58 -7.63 16.62
C LEU A 85 5.36 -7.21 18.08
N HIS A 86 4.10 -7.08 18.51
CA HIS A 86 3.72 -6.65 19.86
C HIS A 86 4.14 -5.22 20.22
N ASP A 87 4.45 -4.42 19.22
CA ASP A 87 4.59 -2.97 19.36
C ASP A 87 3.20 -2.32 19.29
N LEU A 88 2.42 -2.52 20.36
CA LEU A 88 1.03 -2.06 20.44
C LEU A 88 0.93 -0.53 20.40
N MET A 89 1.94 0.17 20.92
CA MET A 89 2.00 1.63 20.90
C MET A 89 2.07 2.17 19.47
N GLU A 90 3.00 1.65 18.66
CA GLU A 90 3.14 2.07 17.27
C GLU A 90 1.94 1.61 16.42
N ALA A 91 1.44 0.39 16.64
CA ALA A 91 0.24 -0.10 15.98
C ALA A 91 -0.98 0.82 16.22
N GLN A 92 -1.22 1.17 17.49
CA GLN A 92 -2.30 2.07 17.86
C GLN A 92 -2.11 3.46 17.27
N HIS A 93 -0.88 4.00 17.28
CA HIS A 93 -0.57 5.30 16.68
C HIS A 93 -0.94 5.32 15.18
N GLN A 94 -0.52 4.31 14.43
CA GLN A 94 -0.79 4.24 12.98
C GLN A 94 -2.28 4.04 12.68
N TRP A 95 -3.01 3.23 13.45
CA TRP A 95 -4.47 3.11 13.28
C TRP A 95 -5.22 4.39 13.63
N LYS A 96 -4.79 5.14 14.65
CA LYS A 96 -5.35 6.49 14.94
C LYS A 96 -5.13 7.44 13.76
N GLN A 97 -3.96 7.41 13.11
CA GLN A 97 -3.71 8.20 11.89
C GLN A 97 -4.60 7.77 10.72
N VAL A 98 -4.90 6.48 10.58
CA VAL A 98 -5.85 5.97 9.59
C VAL A 98 -7.26 6.49 9.88
N LEU A 99 -7.73 6.41 11.12
CA LEU A 99 -9.08 6.85 11.50
C LEU A 99 -9.26 8.37 11.39
N ALA A 100 -8.20 9.16 11.59
CA ALA A 100 -8.24 10.60 11.34
C ALA A 100 -8.54 10.95 9.87
N GLN A 101 -8.13 10.10 8.92
CA GLN A 101 -8.35 10.29 7.48
C GLN A 101 -9.57 9.51 6.96
N SER A 102 -9.85 8.36 7.56
CA SER A 102 -10.93 7.44 7.20
C SER A 102 -11.59 6.89 8.48
N PRO A 103 -12.53 7.65 9.07
CA PRO A 103 -13.14 7.29 10.37
C PRO A 103 -13.89 5.95 10.36
N THR A 104 -14.30 5.48 9.18
CA THR A 104 -15.04 4.22 9.00
C THR A 104 -14.13 3.05 8.58
N ASN A 105 -12.80 3.22 8.67
CA ASN A 105 -11.86 2.16 8.30
C ASN A 105 -11.98 0.97 9.26
N VAL A 106 -12.54 -0.14 8.75
CA VAL A 106 -12.87 -1.32 9.57
C VAL A 106 -11.64 -1.95 10.21
N LEU A 107 -10.51 -2.02 9.49
CA LEU A 107 -9.28 -2.61 10.01
C LEU A 107 -8.74 -1.82 11.19
N ALA A 108 -8.69 -0.49 11.07
CA ALA A 108 -8.23 0.36 12.15
C ALA A 108 -9.17 0.34 13.36
N LEU A 109 -10.48 0.38 13.15
CA LEU A 109 -11.47 0.26 14.24
C LEU A 109 -11.33 -1.07 15.00
N GLN A 110 -11.15 -2.18 14.28
CA GLN A 110 -10.95 -3.50 14.88
C GLN A 110 -9.65 -3.57 15.66
N GLY A 111 -8.55 -3.06 15.09
CA GLY A 111 -7.24 -3.04 15.73
C GLY A 111 -7.23 -2.24 17.04
N ILE A 112 -7.79 -1.03 17.04
CA ILE A 112 -7.94 -0.21 18.26
C ILE A 112 -8.77 -0.93 19.31
N LYS A 113 -9.95 -1.46 18.92
CA LYS A 113 -10.83 -2.18 19.85
C LYS A 113 -10.14 -3.40 20.46
N TYR A 114 -9.32 -4.12 19.68
CA TYR A 114 -8.57 -5.27 20.18
C TYR A 114 -7.56 -4.85 21.25
N ILE A 115 -6.74 -3.84 20.96
CA ILE A 115 -5.75 -3.31 21.90
C ILE A 115 -6.42 -2.81 23.19
N GLU A 116 -7.52 -2.06 23.08
CA GLU A 116 -8.27 -1.55 24.24
C GLU A 116 -8.95 -2.64 25.05
N ALA A 117 -9.32 -3.76 24.43
CA ALA A 117 -9.94 -4.89 25.13
C ALA A 117 -8.92 -5.73 25.90
N GLU A 118 -7.70 -5.92 25.37
CA GLU A 118 -6.63 -6.62 26.08
C GLU A 118 -5.96 -5.75 27.15
N HIS A 119 -5.97 -4.43 26.95
CA HIS A 119 -5.43 -3.46 27.89
C HIS A 119 -6.44 -2.32 28.10
N PRO A 120 -7.45 -2.51 28.97
CA PRO A 120 -8.30 -1.41 29.43
C PRO A 120 -7.37 -0.37 30.05
N TRP A 121 -7.33 0.82 29.46
CA TRP A 121 -6.46 1.90 29.90
C TRP A 121 -6.92 2.41 31.27
N ASP A 122 -6.47 1.78 32.35
CA ASP A 122 -6.35 2.46 33.64
C ASP A 122 -5.03 3.23 33.59
N ASP A 123 -5.05 4.50 33.18
CA ASP A 123 -4.00 5.52 33.36
C ASP A 123 -2.60 4.99 33.74
N VAL A 124 -1.82 4.42 32.80
CA VAL A 124 -0.45 3.96 33.11
C VAL A 124 0.58 5.01 32.71
N LEU A 125 1.04 5.73 33.74
CA LEU A 125 2.33 6.42 33.83
C LEU A 125 3.48 5.54 33.29
N PRO A 126 4.56 6.14 32.75
CA PRO A 126 5.61 5.38 32.05
C PRO A 126 6.33 4.39 32.99
N GLY A 127 6.31 3.09 32.64
CA GLY A 127 7.26 2.12 33.21
C GLY A 127 6.85 0.66 33.46
N SER A 128 5.89 0.05 32.76
CA SER A 128 5.63 -1.40 32.96
C SER A 128 5.69 -2.22 31.67
N THR A 129 6.63 -3.17 31.69
CA THR A 129 6.86 -4.20 30.67
C THR A 129 5.90 -5.36 30.91
N SER A 130 5.13 -5.78 29.90
CA SER A 130 4.49 -7.10 29.94
C SER A 130 4.58 -7.80 28.59
N SER A 131 4.84 -9.11 28.67
CA SER A 131 5.23 -10.03 27.61
C SER A 131 4.15 -10.27 26.54
N PRO A 132 4.53 -10.70 25.33
CA PRO A 132 3.61 -10.77 24.18
C PRO A 132 2.59 -11.93 24.26
N PRO A 133 1.28 -11.71 23.99
CA PRO A 133 0.30 -12.78 23.73
C PRO A 133 0.54 -13.56 22.41
N PRO A 134 -0.12 -14.70 22.18
CA PRO A 134 0.05 -15.50 20.98
C PRO A 134 -0.62 -14.87 19.72
N SER A 135 0.09 -14.91 18.59
CA SER A 135 -0.26 -14.28 17.30
C SER A 135 -1.71 -14.45 16.82
N VAL A 136 -2.35 -13.32 16.49
CA VAL A 136 -3.72 -13.20 15.95
C VAL A 136 -3.81 -13.57 14.46
N ALA A 137 -2.69 -13.89 13.82
CA ALA A 137 -2.53 -14.19 12.40
C ALA A 137 -3.46 -15.30 11.82
N THR A 138 -4.25 -16.00 12.65
CA THR A 138 -5.12 -17.10 12.19
C THR A 138 -6.59 -16.69 11.92
N GLN A 139 -7.04 -15.47 12.25
CA GLN A 139 -8.49 -15.15 12.22
C GLN A 139 -8.94 -13.94 11.39
N MET A 140 -8.06 -13.28 10.63
CA MET A 140 -8.49 -12.23 9.70
C MET A 140 -8.61 -12.76 8.25
N PRO A 141 -9.77 -12.59 7.58
CA PRO A 141 -9.92 -13.05 6.21
C PRO A 141 -9.03 -12.24 5.27
N VAL A 142 -8.13 -12.93 4.58
CA VAL A 142 -7.38 -12.37 3.45
C VAL A 142 -8.40 -11.78 2.45
N PRO A 143 -8.27 -10.51 2.04
CA PRO A 143 -9.15 -9.95 1.03
C PRO A 143 -9.01 -10.78 -0.25
N ARG A 144 -10.11 -11.43 -0.65
CA ARG A 144 -10.17 -12.23 -1.87
C ARG A 144 -9.94 -11.33 -3.07
N SER A 145 -8.73 -11.37 -3.62
CA SER A 145 -8.47 -10.91 -4.98
C SER A 145 -9.29 -11.74 -5.96
N GLY A 146 -10.26 -11.13 -6.64
CA GLY A 146 -10.80 -11.70 -7.87
C GLY A 146 -12.29 -11.46 -8.12
N LYS A 147 -12.59 -10.43 -8.91
CA LYS A 147 -13.55 -10.59 -10.01
C LYS A 147 -12.94 -10.05 -11.30
N LYS A 148 -12.47 -11.03 -12.07
CA LYS A 148 -12.24 -11.14 -13.51
C LYS A 148 -12.73 -9.96 -14.34
N GLY A 149 -11.82 -9.47 -15.19
CA GLY A 149 -12.10 -8.53 -16.25
C GLY A 149 -13.19 -9.02 -17.20
N LEU A 150 -14.14 -8.13 -17.48
CA LEU A 150 -15.11 -8.26 -18.53
C LEU A 150 -14.53 -7.60 -19.79
N PHE A 151 -13.72 -8.34 -20.54
CA PHE A 151 -13.29 -7.94 -21.89
C PHE A 151 -14.51 -7.95 -22.82
N HIS A 152 -15.07 -6.78 -23.12
CA HIS A 152 -15.91 -6.61 -24.29
C HIS A 152 -15.01 -6.56 -25.53
N LYS A 153 -15.07 -7.63 -26.34
CA LYS A 153 -14.46 -7.69 -27.68
C LYS A 153 -15.01 -6.53 -28.53
N ARG A 154 -14.20 -5.50 -28.77
CA ARG A 154 -14.44 -4.57 -29.89
C ARG A 154 -14.13 -5.34 -31.18
N LYS A 155 -15.14 -5.57 -32.02
CA LYS A 155 -14.95 -6.08 -33.39
C LYS A 155 -14.14 -5.05 -34.19
N SER A 156 -12.97 -5.47 -34.69
CA SER A 156 -12.25 -4.74 -35.73
C SER A 156 -13.03 -4.83 -37.06
N PRO A 157 -13.12 -3.76 -37.86
CA PRO A 157 -13.73 -3.83 -39.18
C PRO A 157 -12.81 -4.57 -40.15
N GLN A 158 -13.36 -5.54 -40.89
CA GLN A 158 -12.68 -6.18 -42.01
C GLN A 158 -12.40 -5.13 -43.09
N ARG A 159 -11.11 -4.92 -43.37
CA ARG A 159 -10.65 -4.40 -44.66
C ARG A 159 -11.09 -5.38 -45.75
N ARG A 160 -11.99 -4.95 -46.64
CA ARG A 160 -12.12 -5.54 -47.98
C ARG A 160 -11.25 -4.70 -48.91
N ASP A 161 -10.12 -5.27 -49.29
CA ASP A 161 -9.32 -4.77 -50.41
C ASP A 161 -9.76 -5.47 -51.71
N ARG A 162 -10.07 -4.63 -52.70
CA ARG A 162 -9.94 -4.78 -54.16
C ARG A 162 -10.80 -5.81 -54.92
N ARG A 163 -11.52 -5.32 -55.95
CA ARG A 163 -11.19 -5.40 -57.40
C ARG A 163 -12.47 -5.19 -58.22
N GLY A 164 -12.37 -4.37 -59.27
CA GLY A 164 -13.44 -4.06 -60.23
C GLY A 164 -13.36 -2.60 -60.61
#